data_AF-A0A3D2PCD4-F1
#
_entry.id   AF-A0A3D2PCD4-F1
#
_cell.length_a   1.000
_cell.length_b   1.000
_cell.length_c   1.000
_cell.angle_alpha   90.00
_cell.angle_beta   90.00
_cell.angle_gamma   90.00
#
_symmetry.space_group_name_H-M   'P 1'
#
loop_
_entity.id
_entity.type
_entity.pdbx_description
1 polymer ?
#
loop_
_entity_poly.entity_id
_entity_poly.type
_entity_poly.pdbx_seq_one_letter_code
_entity_poly.pdbx_strand_id
1 'polypeptide(L)' 'MKNNIEHNRIFKNEKIASRIIERQAFIVTPLDSTLHLLNEVGTRIWQLIEEKKNIEKIIEHICAEYDMDRL' A
#
# COMPACT_ATOMS: atom_id res chain seq x y z
N MET A 1 -5.57 27.47 10.27
CA MET A 1 -5.57 26.45 9.21
C MET A 1 -6.07 25.16 9.83
N LYS A 2 -7.28 24.70 9.48
CA LYS A 2 -7.85 23.48 10.05
C LYS A 2 -7.12 22.27 9.46
N ASN A 3 -6.54 21.45 10.31
CA ASN A 3 -5.83 20.22 9.97
C ASN A 3 -6.75 19.24 9.23
N ASN A 4 -6.57 19.11 7.90
CA ASN A 4 -7.26 18.13 7.04
C ASN A 4 -6.74 16.68 7.22
N ILE A 5 -6.20 16.33 8.39
CA ILE A 5 -5.39 15.11 8.59
C ILE A 5 -6.25 13.82 8.66
N GLU A 6 -7.58 13.92 8.78
CA GLU A 6 -8.45 12.74 8.88
C GLU A 6 -8.75 12.05 7.54
N HIS A 7 -8.62 12.73 6.39
CA HIS A 7 -9.02 12.17 5.09
C HIS A 7 -7.92 11.38 4.36
N ASN A 8 -6.77 11.10 4.99
CA ASN A 8 -5.59 10.58 4.30
C ASN A 8 -5.12 9.18 4.78
N ARG A 9 -6.04 8.41 5.37
CA ARG A 9 -5.81 7.00 5.73
C ARG A 9 -6.35 6.09 4.65
N ILE A 10 -5.53 5.11 4.26
CA ILE A 10 -5.89 4.11 3.26
C ILE A 10 -6.03 2.78 3.98
N PHE A 11 -7.04 2.01 3.60
CA PHE A 11 -7.27 0.67 4.11
C PHE A 11 -7.49 -0.29 2.95
N LYS A 12 -7.03 -1.53 3.12
CA LYS A 12 -7.37 -2.60 2.18
C LYS A 12 -8.86 -2.92 2.32
N ASN A 13 -9.51 -3.17 1.19
CA ASN A 13 -10.89 -3.66 1.21
C ASN A 13 -10.90 -5.09 1.78
N GLU A 14 -11.62 -5.32 2.88
CA GLU A 14 -11.67 -6.61 3.58
C GLU A 14 -12.20 -7.77 2.72
N LYS A 15 -12.90 -7.46 1.62
CA LYS A 15 -13.42 -8.45 0.67
C LYS A 15 -12.39 -8.88 -0.37
N ILE A 16 -11.21 -8.26 -0.40
CA ILE A 16 -10.13 -8.57 -1.32
C ILE A 16 -9.16 -9.54 -0.65
N ALA A 17 -9.04 -10.74 -1.22
CA ALA A 17 -8.04 -11.69 -0.81
C ALA A 17 -6.66 -11.25 -1.32
N SER A 18 -5.67 -11.25 -0.44
CA SER A 18 -4.27 -11.06 -0.85
C SER A 18 -3.32 -11.92 -0.02
N ARG A 19 -2.18 -12.27 -0.61
CA ARG A 19 -1.11 -13.02 0.04
C ARG A 19 0.23 -12.50 -0.46
N ILE A 20 1.24 -12.51 0.40
CA ILE A 20 2.62 -12.27 -0.01
C ILE A 20 3.32 -13.62 -0.12
N ILE A 21 3.85 -13.91 -1.30
CA ILE A 21 4.58 -15.14 -1.62
C ILE A 21 5.84 -14.70 -2.36
N GLU A 22 7.01 -15.23 -1.97
CA GLU A 22 8.30 -14.90 -2.60
C GLU A 22 8.54 -13.39 -2.78
N ARG A 23 8.18 -12.59 -1.75
CA ARG A 23 8.30 -11.11 -1.73
C ARG A 23 7.40 -10.36 -2.72
N GLN A 24 6.45 -11.02 -3.37
CA GLN A 24 5.46 -10.38 -4.22
C GLN A 24 4.06 -10.47 -3.62
N ALA A 25 3.32 -9.36 -3.66
CA ALA A 25 1.92 -9.36 -3.31
C ALA A 25 1.08 -9.89 -4.48
N PHE A 26 0.29 -10.92 -4.19
CA PHE A 26 -0.74 -11.47 -5.05
C PHE A 26 -2.09 -10.98 -4.52
N ILE A 27 -2.88 -10.31 -5.36
CA ILE A 27 -4.17 -9.71 -4.99
C ILE A 27 -5.23 -10.20 -5.96
N VAL A 28 -6.30 -10.79 -5.43
CA VAL A 28 -7.41 -11.30 -6.25
C VAL A 28 -8.62 -10.39 -6.11
N THR A 29 -9.09 -9.84 -7.22
CA THR A 29 -10.33 -9.06 -7.30
C THR A 29 -11.46 -9.96 -7.85
N PRO A 30 -12.43 -10.37 -7.01
CA PRO A 30 -13.45 -11.33 -7.45
C PRO A 30 -14.44 -10.78 -8.48
N LEU A 31 -14.63 -9.45 -8.53
CA LEU A 31 -15.62 -8.80 -9.39
C LEU A 31 -15.32 -9.02 -10.88
N ASP A 32 -14.04 -9.02 -11.24
CA ASP A 32 -13.54 -9.14 -12.60
C ASP A 32 -12.65 -10.38 -12.80
N SER A 33 -12.48 -11.20 -11.75
CA SER A 33 -11.61 -12.40 -11.76
C SER A 33 -10.14 -12.10 -12.10
N THR A 34 -9.64 -10.94 -11.69
CA THR A 34 -8.26 -10.53 -11.97
C THR A 34 -7.32 -10.92 -10.84
N LEU A 35 -6.13 -11.43 -11.20
CA LEU A 35 -4.99 -11.60 -10.31
C LEU A 35 -3.98 -10.48 -10.59
N HIS A 36 -3.75 -9.61 -9.62
CA HIS A 36 -2.71 -8.59 -9.68
C HIS A 36 -1.45 -9.08 -8.98
N LEU A 37 -0.30 -8.89 -9.63
CA LEU A 37 1.01 -9.03 -9.03
C LEU A 37 1.60 -7.64 -8.88
N LEU A 38 2.04 -7.32 -7.66
CA LEU A 38 2.76 -6.08 -7.43
C LEU A 38 4.26 -6.32 -7.59
N ASN A 39 4.95 -5.31 -8.12
CA ASN A 39 6.40 -5.27 -8.05
C ASN A 39 6.87 -5.08 -6.60
N GLU A 40 8.19 -5.01 -6.38
CA GLU A 40 8.78 -4.88 -5.06
C GLU A 40 8.26 -3.65 -4.30
N VAL A 41 8.33 -2.47 -4.92
CA VAL A 41 7.87 -1.21 -4.30
C VAL A 41 6.36 -1.26 -3.99
N GLY A 42 5.55 -1.74 -4.92
CA GLY A 42 4.11 -1.90 -4.73
C GLY A 42 3.77 -2.89 -3.62
N THR A 43 4.51 -4.00 -3.52
CA THR A 43 4.38 -4.97 -2.43
C THR A 43 4.73 -4.33 -1.09
N ARG A 44 5.77 -3.50 -1.03
CA ARG A 44 6.15 -2.78 0.19
C ARG A 44 5.07 -1.79 0.61
N ILE A 45 4.54 -1.01 -0.32
CA ILE A 45 3.40 -0.12 -0.07
C ILE A 45 2.20 -0.91 0.45
N TRP A 46 1.90 -2.07 -0.14
CA TRP A 46 0.82 -2.94 0.30
C TRP A 46 0.99 -3.40 1.76
N GLN A 47 2.20 -3.76 2.18
CA GLN A 47 2.49 -4.11 3.58
C GLN A 47 2.28 -2.93 4.54
N LEU A 48 2.72 -1.73 4.15
CA LEU A 48 2.61 -0.54 5.00
C LEU A 48 1.14 -0.10 5.23
N ILE A 49 0.23 -0.42 4.31
CA ILE A 49 -1.21 -0.20 4.50
C ILE A 49 -1.76 -1.09 5.62
N GLU A 50 -1.28 -2.34 5.77
CA GLU A 50 -1.67 -3.23 6.88
C GLU A 50 -1.25 -2.67 8.25
N GLU A 51 -0.16 -1.91 8.30
CA GLU A 51 0.32 -1.21 9.50
C GLU A 51 -0.56 0.02 9.86
N LYS A 52 -1.66 0.27 9.14
CA LYS A 52 -2.62 1.37 9.35
C LYS A 52 -1.99 2.78 9.32
N LYS A 53 -0.96 2.95 8.49
CA LYS A 53 -0.28 4.24 8.28
C LYS A 53 -1.15 5.20 7.45
N ASN A 54 -0.99 6.51 7.66
CA ASN A 54 -1.51 7.50 6.72
C ASN A 54 -0.62 7.53 5.46
N ILE A 55 -1.14 7.99 4.33
CA ILE A 55 -0.37 7.95 3.07
C ILE A 55 0.92 8.79 3.13
N GLU A 56 0.92 9.91 3.84
CA GLU A 56 2.14 10.74 4.01
C GLU A 56 3.27 9.94 4.65
N LYS A 57 2.96 9.15 5.68
CA LYS A 57 3.91 8.27 6.35
C LYS A 57 4.33 7.09 5.48
N ILE A 58 3.46 6.61 4.61
CA ILE A 58 3.82 5.59 3.62
C ILE A 58 4.83 6.17 2.62
N ILE A 59 4.57 7.38 2.10
CA ILE A 59 5.47 8.07 1.17
C ILE A 59 6.83 8.33 1.82
N GLU A 60 6.86 8.94 3.01
CA GLU A 60 8.10 9.18 3.78
C GLU A 60 8.89 7.88 3.99
N HIS A 61 8.19 6.79 4.36
CA HIS A 61 8.81 5.49 4.58
C HIS A 61 9.44 4.94 3.29
N ILE A 62 8.74 5.00 2.17
CA ILE A 62 9.25 4.50 0.88
C ILE A 62 10.41 5.36 0.38
N CYS A 63 10.29 6.69 0.41
CA CYS A 63 11.38 7.58 0.02
C CYS A 63 12.66 7.30 0.82
N ALA A 64 12.55 7.13 2.14
CA ALA A 64 13.68 6.80 3.00
C ALA A 64 14.24 5.38 2.76
N GLU A 65 13.39 4.38 2.53
CA GLU A 65 13.81 2.99 2.31
C GLU A 65 14.53 2.80 0.96
N TYR A 66 14.15 3.56 -0.07
CA TYR A 66 14.67 3.44 -1.44
C TYR A 66 15.61 4.59 -1.84
N ASP A 67 16.01 5.45 -0.90
CA ASP A 67 16.88 6.62 -1.13
C ASP A 67 16.40 7.51 -2.29
N MET A 68 15.12 7.86 -2.26
CA MET A 68 14.49 8.72 -3.26
C MET A 68 14.04 10.05 -2.67
N ASP A 69 14.22 11.11 -3.44
CA ASP A 69 13.66 12.42 -3.10
C ASP A 69 12.14 12.41 -3.23
N ARG A 70 11.49 13.13 -2.31
CA ARG A 70 10.07 13.44 -2.40
C ARG A 70 9.89 14.71 -3.25
N LEU A 71 9.28 14.56 -4.42
CA LEU A 71 8.93 15.67 -5.33
C LEU A 71 7.70 16.45 -4.86
#